data_AF-A0A829FMB8-F1
#
_entry.id   AF-A0A829FMB8-F1
#
_cell.length_a   1.000
_cell.length_b   1.000
_cell.length_c   1.000
_cell.angle_alpha   90.00
_cell.angle_beta   90.00
_cell.angle_gamma   90.00
#
_symmetry.space_group_name_H-M   'P 1'
#
loop_
_entity.id
_entity.type
_entity.pdbx_description
1 polymer ?
#
loop_
_entity_poly.entity_id
_entity_poly.type
_entity_poly.pdbx_seq_one_letter_code
_entity_poly.pdbx_strand_id
1 'polypeptide(L)'
;MKKPTLSELIKAAEKTVNPDDWYRQSLLLKTFHGMSKTTLVEYCKEMEDIKEFKEGILRPGHSTTFIHYHTFIWFLKWKDANKYRAKTLSPLDVLKEAN
;
A
#
# COMPACT_ATOMS: atom_id res chain seq x y z
N MET A 1 21.88 -12.49 20.87
CA MET A 1 21.11 -12.85 19.66
C MET A 1 21.53 -11.90 18.55
N LYS A 2 21.90 -12.40 17.36
CA LYS A 2 22.21 -11.53 16.21
C LYS A 2 20.90 -10.91 15.72
N LYS A 3 20.87 -9.58 15.58
CA LYS A 3 19.75 -8.89 14.96
C LYS A 3 19.76 -9.22 13.45
N PRO A 4 18.62 -9.56 12.85
CA PRO A 4 18.55 -9.85 11.44
C PRO A 4 18.98 -8.62 10.63
N THR A 5 19.69 -8.89 9.54
CA THR A 5 20.13 -7.87 8.60
C THR A 5 18.96 -7.38 7.76
N LEU A 6 19.06 -6.16 7.21
CA LEU A 6 18.00 -5.58 6.39
C LEU A 6 17.67 -6.44 5.15
N SER A 7 18.69 -7.10 4.57
CA SER A 7 18.51 -8.03 3.44
C SER A 7 17.69 -9.27 3.83
N GLU A 8 17.87 -9.78 5.05
CA GLU A 8 17.10 -10.91 5.57
C GLU A 8 15.64 -10.51 5.88
N LEU A 9 15.42 -9.28 6.35
CA LEU A 9 14.08 -8.73 6.55
C LEU A 9 13.34 -8.54 5.23
N ILE A 10 14.02 -8.03 4.19
CA ILE A 10 13.46 -7.86 2.86
C ILE A 10 13.15 -9.22 2.23
N LYS A 11 14.10 -10.17 2.26
CA LYS A 11 13.86 -11.53 1.75
C LYS A 11 12.70 -12.22 2.48
N ALA A 12 12.57 -12.04 3.78
CA ALA A 12 11.43 -12.59 4.53
C ALA A 12 10.11 -11.97 4.09
N ALA A 13 10.06 -10.64 3.93
CA ALA A 13 8.89 -9.94 3.43
C ALA A 13 8.51 -10.37 2.00
N GLU A 14 9.49 -10.49 1.10
CA GLU A 14 9.32 -10.98 -0.28
C GLU A 14 8.83 -12.44 -0.34
N LYS A 15 9.29 -13.29 0.59
CA LYS A 15 8.84 -14.69 0.67
C LYS A 15 7.42 -14.84 1.20
N THR A 16 6.93 -13.84 1.94
CA THR A 16 5.56 -13.78 2.47
C THR A 16 4.58 -13.05 1.56
N VAL A 17 5.08 -12.33 0.54
CA VAL A 17 4.24 -11.67 -0.46
C VAL A 17 3.58 -12.74 -1.32
N ASN A 18 2.32 -13.03 -1.04
CA ASN A 18 1.51 -13.82 -1.95
C ASN A 18 0.84 -12.84 -2.94
N PRO A 19 0.94 -13.01 -4.27
CA PRO A 19 0.15 -12.22 -5.22
C PRO A 19 -1.38 -12.25 -4.95
N ASP A 20 -1.83 -13.19 -4.10
CA ASP A 20 -3.20 -13.29 -3.59
C ASP A 20 -3.47 -12.52 -2.27
N ASP A 21 -2.59 -11.61 -1.84
CA ASP A 21 -2.73 -10.80 -0.62
C ASP A 21 -3.79 -9.68 -0.76
N TRP A 22 -5.05 -10.09 -0.93
CA TRP A 22 -6.21 -9.22 -1.04
C TRP A 22 -7.01 -9.17 0.25
N TYR A 23 -7.16 -7.97 0.81
CA TYR A 23 -7.82 -7.76 2.09
C TYR A 23 -9.08 -6.93 1.92
N ARG A 24 -10.15 -7.29 2.65
CA ARG A 24 -11.28 -6.36 2.83
C ARG A 24 -10.84 -5.20 3.72
N GLN A 25 -11.49 -4.05 3.55
CA GLN A 25 -11.28 -2.85 4.39
C GLN A 25 -11.25 -3.15 5.90
N SER A 26 -12.16 -4.00 6.39
CA SER A 26 -12.24 -4.34 7.81
C SER A 26 -11.01 -5.09 8.32
N LEU A 27 -10.40 -5.95 7.50
CA LEU A 27 -9.20 -6.68 7.87
C LEU A 27 -7.97 -5.77 7.76
N LEU A 28 -7.93 -4.92 6.73
CA LEU A 28 -6.86 -3.93 6.58
C LEU A 28 -6.81 -2.96 7.78
N LEU A 29 -7.97 -2.45 8.23
CA LEU A 29 -8.05 -1.59 9.42
C LEU A 29 -7.57 -2.26 10.72
N LYS A 30 -7.68 -3.60 10.81
CA LYS A 30 -7.11 -4.34 11.96
C LYS A 30 -5.59 -4.37 11.90
N THR A 31 -5.00 -4.35 10.71
CA THR A 31 -3.54 -4.35 10.51
C THR A 31 -2.94 -2.96 10.73
N PHE A 32 -3.60 -1.89 10.27
CA PHE A 32 -3.12 -0.52 10.41
C PHE A 32 -3.77 0.20 11.61
N HIS A 33 -3.33 -0.17 12.82
CA HIS A 33 -3.78 0.47 14.05
C HIS A 33 -3.55 1.98 14.00
N GLY A 34 -4.63 2.77 14.01
CA GLY A 34 -4.60 4.24 13.94
C GLY A 34 -5.17 4.82 12.64
N MET A 35 -5.47 3.99 11.63
CA MET A 35 -6.18 4.44 10.43
C MET A 35 -7.69 4.44 10.67
N SER A 36 -8.36 5.55 10.35
CA SER A 36 -9.82 5.60 10.38
C SER A 36 -10.42 4.96 9.13
N LYS A 37 -11.65 4.44 9.23
CA LYS A 37 -12.38 3.92 8.07
C LYS A 37 -12.55 4.99 6.98
N THR A 38 -12.82 6.23 7.38
CA THR A 38 -12.97 7.36 6.45
C THR A 38 -11.70 7.60 5.67
N THR A 39 -10.56 7.68 6.35
CA THR A 39 -9.24 7.83 5.73
C THR A 39 -8.93 6.69 4.76
N LEU A 40 -9.25 5.45 5.13
CA LEU A 40 -9.04 4.31 4.23
C LEU A 40 -9.89 4.43 2.96
N VAL A 41 -11.15 4.86 3.07
CA VAL A 41 -12.02 5.06 1.91
C VAL A 41 -11.50 6.16 0.99
N GLU A 42 -11.01 7.26 1.55
CA GLU A 42 -10.36 8.34 0.79
C GLU A 42 -9.12 7.83 0.06
N TYR A 43 -8.26 7.07 0.74
CA TYR A 43 -7.07 6.48 0.13
C TYR A 43 -7.42 5.50 -0.99
N CYS A 44 -8.44 4.66 -0.83
CA CYS A 44 -8.90 3.81 -1.92
C CYS A 44 -9.34 4.62 -3.15
N LYS A 45 -10.02 5.76 -2.96
CA LYS A 45 -10.41 6.64 -4.07
C LYS A 45 -9.18 7.26 -4.74
N GLU A 46 -8.24 7.79 -3.96
CA GLU A 46 -6.98 8.33 -4.49
C GLU A 46 -6.19 7.27 -5.29
N MET A 47 -6.18 6.02 -4.82
CA MET A 47 -5.56 4.91 -5.54
C MET A 47 -6.25 4.61 -6.87
N GLU A 48 -7.58 4.71 -6.95
CA GLU A 48 -8.33 4.49 -8.21
C GLU A 48 -8.05 5.58 -9.25
N ASP A 49 -7.69 6.78 -8.82
CA ASP A 49 -7.37 7.93 -9.69
C ASP A 49 -5.93 7.88 -10.25
N ILE A 50 -5.05 7.05 -9.68
CA ILE A 50 -3.64 6.94 -10.08
C ILE A 50 -3.42 5.58 -10.76
N LYS A 51 -2.97 5.60 -12.02
CA LYS A 51 -2.87 4.41 -12.89
C LYS A 51 -2.12 3.24 -12.24
N GLU A 52 -1.01 3.51 -11.56
CA GLU A 52 -0.17 2.50 -10.93
C GLU A 52 -0.82 1.84 -9.70
N PHE A 53 -1.66 2.58 -8.98
CA PHE A 53 -2.31 2.07 -7.76
C PHE A 53 -3.69 1.48 -8.02
N LYS A 54 -4.32 1.84 -9.14
CA LYS A 54 -5.66 1.40 -9.52
C LYS A 54 -5.80 -0.11 -9.55
N GLU A 55 -4.77 -0.82 -10.04
CA GLU A 55 -4.74 -2.29 -10.09
C GLU A 55 -4.74 -2.94 -8.70
N GLY A 56 -4.46 -2.17 -7.63
CA GLY A 56 -4.55 -2.63 -6.25
C GLY A 56 -5.94 -2.54 -5.62
N ILE A 57 -6.96 -2.10 -6.37
CA ILE A 57 -8.33 -1.91 -5.88
C ILE A 57 -9.31 -2.74 -6.71
N LEU A 58 -10.11 -3.58 -6.03
CA LEU A 58 -11.19 -4.35 -6.66
C LEU A 58 -12.53 -4.04 -5.98
N ARG A 59 -13.50 -3.54 -6.74
CA ARG A 59 -14.87 -3.25 -6.29
C ARG A 59 -15.92 -4.05 -7.06
N PRO A 60 -16.15 -5.33 -6.71
CA PRO A 60 -17.12 -6.17 -7.42
C PRO A 60 -18.59 -5.78 -7.13
N GLY A 61 -18.86 -4.88 -6.20
CA GLY A 61 -20.22 -4.41 -5.88
C GLY A 61 -20.23 -3.19 -4.97
N HIS A 62 -21.42 -2.69 -4.64
CA HIS A 62 -21.61 -1.40 -3.95
C HIS A 62 -20.96 -1.29 -2.56
N SER A 63 -20.77 -2.41 -1.85
CA SER A 63 -20.26 -2.43 -0.48
C SER A 63 -18.98 -3.26 -0.30
N THR A 64 -18.49 -3.87 -1.38
CA THR A 64 -17.33 -4.76 -1.32
C THR A 64 -16.13 -4.08 -1.97
N THR A 65 -15.06 -3.95 -1.21
CA THR A 65 -13.78 -3.41 -1.69
C THR A 65 -12.67 -4.31 -1.16
N PHE A 66 -11.95 -4.91 -2.09
CA PHE A 66 -10.71 -5.62 -1.82
C PHE A 66 -9.53 -4.74 -2.19
N ILE A 67 -8.50 -4.79 -1.35
CA ILE A 67 -7.33 -3.94 -1.41
C ILE A 67 -6.13 -4.86 -1.41
N HIS A 68 -5.33 -4.80 -2.46
CA HIS A 68 -4.08 -5.54 -2.54
C HIS A 68 -3.07 -4.93 -1.55
N TYR A 69 -2.61 -5.72 -0.60
CA TYR A 69 -1.84 -5.23 0.55
C TYR A 69 -0.55 -4.52 0.14
N HIS A 70 0.21 -5.11 -0.77
CA HIS A 70 1.50 -4.54 -1.20
C HIS A 70 1.33 -3.26 -2.01
N THR A 71 0.29 -3.18 -2.85
CA THR A 71 -0.02 -1.95 -3.58
C THR A 71 -0.46 -0.84 -2.62
N PHE A 72 -1.19 -1.18 -1.56
CA PHE A 72 -1.56 -0.23 -0.51
C PHE A 72 -0.33 0.29 0.27
N ILE A 73 0.61 -0.59 0.64
CA ILE A 73 1.88 -0.17 1.27
C ILE A 73 2.68 0.74 0.33
N TRP A 74 2.75 0.42 -0.97
CA TRP A 74 3.42 1.27 -1.95
C TRP A 74 2.76 2.64 -2.05
N PHE A 75 1.43 2.71 -2.09
CA PHE A 75 0.68 3.97 -2.04
C PHE A 75 1.01 4.79 -0.79
N LEU A 76 1.06 4.16 0.39
CA LEU A 76 1.42 4.85 1.64
C LEU A 76 2.84 5.43 1.60
N LYS A 77 3.81 4.67 1.07
CA LYS A 77 5.18 5.16 0.88
C LYS A 77 5.24 6.33 -0.10
N TRP A 78 4.47 6.26 -1.19
CA TRP A 78 4.36 7.36 -2.14
C TRP A 78 3.72 8.61 -1.52
N LYS A 79 2.68 8.47 -0.69
CA LYS A 79 2.08 9.58 0.08
C LYS A 79 3.12 10.21 1.01
N ASP A 80 3.86 9.40 1.75
CA ASP A 80 4.89 9.88 2.68
C ASP A 80 6.01 10.63 1.96
N ALA A 81 6.54 10.05 0.88
CA ALA A 81 7.58 10.67 0.06
C ALA A 81 7.17 12.01 -0.55
N ASN A 82 5.88 12.22 -0.81
CA ASN A 82 5.32 13.42 -1.42
C ASN A 82 4.76 14.44 -0.43
N LYS A 83 4.63 14.10 0.86
CA LYS A 83 3.94 14.90 1.88
C LYS A 83 4.44 16.35 1.99
N TYR A 84 5.74 16.56 1.78
CA TYR A 84 6.40 17.87 1.91
C TYR A 84 7.08 18.33 0.63
N ARG A 85 6.74 17.73 -0.52
CA ARG A 85 7.37 18.08 -1.80
C ARG A 85 6.57 19.14 -2.53
N ALA A 86 7.27 20.14 -3.07
CA ALA A 86 6.69 21.13 -3.97
C ALA A 86 6.32 20.52 -5.34
N LYS A 87 7.04 19.48 -5.76
CA LYS A 87 6.77 18.71 -6.98
C LYS A 87 6.56 17.24 -6.64
N THR A 88 5.37 16.74 -6.96
CA THR A 88 4.99 15.34 -6.74
C THR A 88 5.84 14.41 -7.60
N LEU A 89 6.46 13.42 -6.98
CA LEU A 89 7.10 12.28 -7.63
C LEU A 89 6.04 11.32 -8.17
N SER A 90 6.32 10.67 -9.30
CA SER A 90 5.46 9.59 -9.75
C SER A 90 5.60 8.35 -8.84
N PRO A 91 4.60 7.46 -8.80
CA PRO A 91 4.71 6.18 -8.10
C PRO A 91 5.97 5.38 -8.49
N LEU A 92 6.32 5.40 -9.78
CA LEU A 92 7.49 4.70 -10.33
C LEU A 92 8.81 5.32 -9.85
N ASP A 93 8.87 6.64 -9.69
CA ASP A 93 10.08 7.29 -9.16
C ASP A 93 10.34 6.88 -7.71
N VAL A 94 9.28 6.86 -6.88
CA VAL A 94 9.37 6.40 -5.49
C VAL A 94 9.76 4.92 -5.41
N LEU A 95 9.30 4.09 -6.35
CA LEU A 95 9.68 2.68 -6.41
C LEU A 95 11.18 2.50 -6.75
N LYS A 96 11.73 3.34 -7.64
CA LYS A 96 13.15 3.31 -8.00
C LYS A 96 14.04 3.80 -6.87
N GLU A 97 13.62 4.82 -6.12
CA GLU A 97 14.36 5.32 -4.95
C GLU A 97 14.40 4.30 -3.79
N ALA A 98 13.49 3.31 -3.78
CA ALA A 98 13.42 2.28 -2.76
C ALA A 98 14.32 1.05 -3.04
N ASN A 99 14.98 0.98 -4.20
CA ASN A 99 15.85 -0.11 -4.65
C ASN A 99 17.34 0.24 -4.54
#